data_AF-A0A646HIC4-F1
#
_entry.id   AF-A0A646HIC4-F1
#
_cell.length_a   1.000
_cell.length_b   1.000
_cell.length_c   1.000
_cell.angle_alpha   90.00
_cell.angle_beta   90.00
_cell.angle_gamma   90.00
#
_symmetry.space_group_name_H-M   'P 1'
#
loop_
_entity.id
_entity.type
_entity.pdbx_description
1 polymer ?
#
loop_
_entity_poly.entity_id
_entity_poly.type
_entity_poly.pdbx_seq_one_letter_code
_entity_poly.pdbx_strand_id
1 'polypeptide(L)'
;MKKIALSLLIALSCISAKAADGKSLFVSFNDGSKIEFALSTQPEITFGNDKMTVTSTATTASYELWKVSTFTYGITTGIQQIEANSKFAFEGDRLIVDGPHNKVSAFALDGKAVSLSPILAGDKTIIPLDELTHGVYIIKINNKSIKVARQ
;
A
#
# COMPACT_ATOMS: atom_id res chain seq x y z
N MET A 1 -21.04 37.95 -28.25
CA MET A 1 -20.06 37.94 -27.13
C MET A 1 -20.12 36.70 -26.22
N LYS A 2 -21.11 35.79 -26.33
CA LYS A 2 -21.24 34.61 -25.43
C LYS A 2 -20.45 33.35 -25.84
N LYS A 3 -19.88 33.31 -27.05
CA LYS A 3 -19.12 32.14 -27.57
C LYS A 3 -17.63 32.15 -27.20
N ILE A 4 -17.11 33.29 -26.75
CA ILE A 4 -15.68 33.45 -26.39
C ILE A 4 -15.43 32.97 -24.94
N ALA A 5 -16.46 33.03 -24.08
CA ALA A 5 -16.34 32.58 -22.70
C ALA A 5 -16.11 31.07 -22.56
N LEU A 6 -16.59 30.25 -23.51
CA LEU A 6 -16.48 28.79 -23.43
C LEU A 6 -15.09 28.28 -23.85
N SER A 7 -14.42 28.96 -24.79
CA SER A 7 -13.04 28.60 -25.18
C SER A 7 -12.00 28.92 -24.10
N LEU A 8 -12.27 29.88 -23.20
CA LEU A 8 -11.34 30.22 -22.13
C LEU A 8 -11.38 29.21 -20.97
N LEU A 9 -12.49 28.46 -20.81
CA LEU A 9 -12.68 27.52 -19.70
C LEU A 9 -11.92 26.18 -19.91
N ILE A 10 -11.60 25.83 -21.16
CA ILE A 10 -10.91 24.57 -21.49
C ILE A 10 -9.40 24.67 -21.20
N ALA A 11 -8.83 25.88 -21.25
CA ALA A 11 -7.40 26.12 -21.01
C ALA A 11 -6.97 25.97 -19.54
N LEU A 12 -7.90 25.97 -18.58
CA LEU A 12 -7.58 25.85 -17.15
C LEU A 12 -7.50 24.39 -16.64
N SER A 13 -7.71 23.38 -17.50
CA SER A 13 -7.79 21.98 -17.07
C SER A 13 -6.44 21.25 -17.01
N CYS A 14 -5.34 21.87 -17.44
CA CYS A 14 -4.01 21.26 -17.41
C CYS A 14 -3.26 21.53 -16.09
N ILE A 15 -3.90 21.28 -14.95
CA ILE A 15 -3.14 21.14 -13.69
C ILE A 15 -2.53 19.74 -13.72
N SER A 16 -1.34 19.63 -14.30
CA SER A 16 -0.52 18.43 -14.17
C SER A 16 -0.19 18.25 -12.70
N ALA A 17 -0.91 17.38 -12.01
CA ALA A 17 -0.51 16.91 -10.69
C ALA A 17 0.86 16.25 -10.86
N LYS A 18 1.92 16.95 -10.46
CA LYS A 18 3.23 16.33 -10.31
C LYS A 18 3.10 15.34 -9.17
N ALA A 19 3.05 14.05 -9.50
CA ALA A 19 3.39 13.02 -8.54
C ALA A 19 4.79 13.36 -8.00
N ALA A 20 5.00 13.24 -6.69
CA ALA A 20 6.34 13.26 -6.12
C ALA A 20 7.23 12.30 -6.93
N ASP A 21 8.53 12.59 -7.06
CA ASP A 21 9.51 12.00 -8.02
C ASP A 21 9.73 10.48 -7.92
N GLY A 22 8.75 9.73 -7.41
CA GLY A 22 8.72 8.29 -7.36
C GLY A 22 9.77 7.76 -6.39
N LYS A 23 10.32 8.59 -5.50
CA LYS A 23 11.33 8.20 -4.54
C LYS A 23 10.80 8.32 -3.12
N SER A 24 11.13 7.33 -2.30
CA SER A 24 10.83 7.30 -0.87
C SER A 24 12.08 6.98 -0.06
N LEU A 25 12.11 7.41 1.20
CA LEU A 25 13.06 6.90 2.17
C LEU A 25 12.48 5.60 2.73
N PHE A 26 13.30 4.56 2.72
CA PHE A 26 12.94 3.27 3.27
C PHE A 26 13.80 2.98 4.49
N VAL A 27 13.18 2.64 5.61
CA VAL A 27 13.86 2.11 6.80
C VAL A 27 13.58 0.62 6.85
N SER A 28 14.63 -0.19 6.77
CA SER A 28 14.54 -1.66 6.79
C SER A 28 15.06 -2.18 8.13
N PHE A 29 14.34 -3.12 8.72
CA PHE A 29 14.65 -3.67 10.04
C PHE A 29 15.25 -5.07 9.94
N ASN A 30 15.92 -5.50 11.00
CA ASN A 30 16.57 -6.80 11.08
C ASN A 30 15.58 -7.99 11.03
N ASP A 31 14.30 -7.74 11.32
CA ASP A 31 13.22 -8.72 11.20
C ASP A 31 12.64 -8.82 9.77
N GLY A 32 13.18 -8.06 8.82
CA GLY A 32 12.74 -8.02 7.44
C GLY A 32 11.58 -7.07 7.17
N SER A 33 11.01 -6.43 8.20
CA SER A 33 9.99 -5.40 8.02
C SER A 33 10.61 -4.12 7.42
N LYS A 34 9.77 -3.33 6.75
CA LYS A 34 10.20 -2.13 6.02
C LYS A 34 9.15 -1.03 6.15
N ILE A 35 9.58 0.15 6.55
CA ILE A 35 8.74 1.35 6.61
C ILE A 35 9.13 2.28 5.47
N GLU A 36 8.12 2.81 4.80
CA GLU A 36 8.27 3.78 3.73
C GLU A 36 7.85 5.17 4.20
N PHE A 37 8.72 6.15 3.98
CA PHE A 37 8.45 7.56 4.15
C PHE A 37 8.40 8.23 2.78
N ALA A 38 7.19 8.66 2.39
CA ALA A 38 7.00 9.41 1.16
C ALA A 38 7.74 10.75 1.22
N LEU A 39 8.57 11.02 0.21
CA LEU A 39 9.38 12.23 0.12
C LEU A 39 8.58 13.30 -0.60
N SER A 40 7.63 13.94 0.08
CA SER A 40 7.14 15.24 -0.37
C SER A 40 8.18 16.34 -0.12
N THR A 41 9.05 16.14 0.88
CA THR A 41 10.21 16.97 1.24
C THR A 41 11.40 16.07 1.62
N GLN A 42 12.62 16.61 1.59
CA GLN A 42 13.83 15.90 2.02
C GLN A 42 13.80 15.72 3.56
N PRO A 43 13.74 14.49 4.09
CA PRO A 43 13.69 14.26 5.52
C PRO A 43 15.08 14.43 6.13
N GLU A 44 15.10 14.89 7.37
CA GLU A 44 16.29 14.88 8.21
C GLU A 44 16.39 13.52 8.93
N ILE A 45 17.58 12.96 8.95
CA ILE A 45 17.87 11.68 9.60
C ILE A 45 18.95 11.94 10.65
N THR A 46 18.63 11.66 11.91
CA THR A 46 19.56 11.82 13.03
C THR A 46 19.77 10.53 13.80
N PHE A 47 20.98 10.39 14.36
CA PHE A 47 21.38 9.24 15.17
C PHE A 47 21.82 9.73 16.55
N GLY A 48 21.26 9.16 17.60
CA GLY A 48 21.59 9.51 18.98
C GLY A 48 20.68 8.81 19.98
N ASN A 49 21.14 8.68 21.23
CA ASN A 49 20.41 8.01 22.31
C ASN A 49 19.92 6.60 21.91
N ASP A 50 20.80 5.82 21.26
CA ASP A 50 20.51 4.48 20.73
C ASP A 50 19.32 4.42 19.75
N LYS A 51 18.99 5.54 19.11
CA LYS A 51 17.87 5.67 18.17
C LYS A 51 18.28 6.29 16.84
N MET A 52 17.57 5.86 15.80
CA MET A 52 17.48 6.57 14.52
C MET A 52 16.16 7.36 14.52
N THR A 53 16.21 8.65 14.23
CA THR A 53 15.03 9.50 14.09
C THR A 53 14.92 10.02 12.66
N VAL A 54 13.74 9.85 12.06
CA VAL A 54 13.39 10.38 10.74
C VAL A 54 12.39 11.51 10.95
N THR A 55 12.78 12.72 10.56
CA THR A 55 11.95 13.92 10.64
C THR A 55 11.60 14.38 9.24
N SER A 56 10.30 14.45 8.95
CA SER A 56 9.74 15.05 7.74
C SER A 56 8.83 16.21 8.11
N THR A 57 8.37 16.99 7.13
CA THR A 57 7.39 18.06 7.36
C THR A 57 6.07 17.52 7.95
N ALA A 58 5.70 16.29 7.64
CA ALA A 58 4.42 15.71 8.06
C ALA A 58 4.52 14.89 9.36
N THR A 59 5.67 14.30 9.67
CA THR A 59 5.82 13.32 10.76
C THR A 59 7.26 13.20 11.23
N THR A 60 7.40 12.96 12.54
CA THR A 60 8.64 12.49 13.17
C THR A 60 8.43 11.07 13.67
N ALA A 61 9.35 10.17 13.34
CA ALA A 61 9.33 8.79 13.81
C ALA A 61 10.72 8.39 14.32
N SER A 62 10.76 7.66 15.44
CA SER A 62 12.01 7.19 16.05
C SER A 62 11.99 5.68 16.23
N TYR A 63 13.12 5.05 15.93
CA TYR A 63 13.32 3.62 16.00
C TYR A 63 14.57 3.29 16.80
N GLU A 64 14.53 2.20 17.57
CA GLU A 64 15.71 1.64 18.25
C GLU A 64 16.78 1.27 17.20
N LEU A 65 17.97 1.85 17.31
CA LEU A 65 19.01 1.75 16.29
C LEU A 65 19.45 0.30 16.07
N TRP A 66 19.52 -0.51 17.12
CA TRP A 66 19.89 -1.92 17.05
C TRP A 66 18.86 -2.80 16.31
N LYS A 67 17.65 -2.30 16.04
CA LYS A 67 16.64 -2.99 15.22
C LYS A 67 16.73 -2.60 13.74
N VAL A 68 17.36 -1.46 13.43
CA VAL A 68 17.48 -0.96 12.06
C VAL A 68 18.64 -1.67 11.36
N SER A 69 18.37 -2.21 10.18
CA SER A 69 19.37 -2.84 9.32
C SER A 69 20.00 -1.83 8.37
N THR A 70 19.17 -1.04 7.69
CA THR A 70 19.62 -0.04 6.71
C THR A 70 18.53 1.00 6.46
N PHE A 71 18.93 2.13 5.90
CA PHE A 71 18.02 3.14 5.38
C PHE A 71 18.48 3.60 3.99
N THR A 72 17.57 3.60 3.03
CA THR A 72 17.93 3.86 1.62
C THR A 72 16.87 4.69 0.91
N TYR A 73 17.32 5.49 -0.04
CA TYR A 73 16.44 6.14 -1.01
C TYR A 73 16.17 5.19 -2.16
N GLY A 74 14.90 4.91 -2.45
CA GLY A 74 14.52 3.97 -3.50
C GLY A 74 13.26 4.39 -4.22
N ILE A 75 12.93 3.68 -5.30
CA ILE A 75 11.69 3.90 -6.05
C ILE A 75 10.50 3.50 -5.17
N THR A 76 9.56 4.41 -4.95
CA THR A 76 8.25 4.11 -4.34
C THR A 76 7.43 3.25 -5.29
N THR A 77 6.68 2.32 -4.74
CA THR A 77 5.66 1.60 -5.49
C THR A 77 4.31 2.07 -4.99
N GLY A 78 3.28 2.11 -5.85
CA GLY A 78 1.90 2.36 -5.40
C GLY A 78 1.30 1.26 -4.51
N ILE A 79 2.14 0.40 -3.92
CA ILE A 79 1.76 -0.76 -3.13
C ILE A 79 2.05 -0.42 -1.66
N GLN A 80 0.98 -0.16 -0.91
CA GLN A 80 1.06 0.10 0.52
C GLN A 80 0.92 -1.20 1.32
N GLN A 81 1.63 -1.29 2.44
CA GLN A 81 1.35 -2.32 3.43
C GLN A 81 -0.04 -2.11 4.02
N ILE A 82 -0.73 -3.21 4.36
CA ILE A 82 -2.03 -3.13 5.02
C ILE A 82 -1.85 -2.51 6.41
N GLU A 83 -2.52 -1.39 6.68
CA GLU A 83 -2.51 -0.73 7.99
C GLU A 83 -3.20 -1.60 9.06
N ALA A 84 -2.72 -1.54 10.31
CA ALA A 84 -3.23 -2.37 11.41
C ALA A 84 -4.71 -2.13 11.76
N ASN A 85 -5.29 -0.99 11.36
CA ASN A 85 -6.72 -0.64 11.55
C ASN A 85 -7.54 -0.77 10.25
N SER A 86 -7.05 -1.54 9.28
CA SER A 86 -7.78 -1.73 8.03
C SER A 86 -8.93 -2.73 8.21
N LYS A 87 -9.93 -2.64 7.32
CA LYS A 87 -11.01 -3.65 7.19
C LYS A 87 -10.51 -5.03 6.71
N PHE A 88 -9.20 -5.23 6.62
CA PHE A 88 -8.54 -6.41 6.11
C PHE A 88 -7.58 -6.96 7.16
N ALA A 89 -7.68 -8.25 7.44
CA ALA A 89 -6.77 -8.95 8.34
C ALA A 89 -6.31 -10.26 7.70
N PHE A 90 -5.04 -10.61 7.90
CA PHE A 90 -4.54 -11.94 7.56
C PHE A 90 -4.54 -12.80 8.83
N GLU A 91 -5.18 -13.97 8.76
CA GLU A 91 -5.18 -14.97 9.83
C GLU A 91 -4.79 -16.32 9.24
N GLY A 92 -3.52 -16.72 9.43
CA GLY A 92 -2.98 -17.90 8.78
C GLY A 92 -3.15 -17.83 7.28
N ASP A 93 -3.84 -18.82 6.70
CA ASP A 93 -4.07 -18.92 5.26
C ASP A 93 -5.37 -18.28 4.77
N ARG A 94 -5.80 -17.21 5.45
CA ARG A 94 -7.08 -16.55 5.21
C ARG A 94 -6.91 -15.05 5.19
N LEU A 95 -7.59 -14.41 4.25
CA LEU A 95 -7.82 -12.97 4.25
C LEU A 95 -9.25 -12.72 4.76
N ILE A 96 -9.36 -12.07 5.90
CA ILE A 96 -10.62 -11.70 6.55
C ILE A 96 -10.95 -10.26 6.19
N VAL A 97 -12.17 -10.03 5.74
CA VAL A 97 -12.67 -8.71 5.36
C VAL A 97 -13.94 -8.39 6.11
N ASP A 98 -14.00 -7.22 6.74
CA ASP A 98 -15.24 -6.75 7.36
C ASP A 98 -16.30 -6.44 6.31
N GLY A 99 -17.55 -6.75 6.66
CA GLY A 99 -18.72 -6.55 5.83
C GLY A 99 -19.24 -7.86 5.22
N PRO A 100 -20.57 -8.07 5.24
CA PRO A 100 -21.19 -9.14 4.47
C PRO A 100 -21.25 -8.75 2.98
N HIS A 101 -21.22 -9.74 2.08
CA HIS A 101 -21.37 -9.56 0.62
C HIS A 101 -20.24 -8.78 -0.08
N ASN A 102 -19.00 -8.89 0.40
CA ASN A 102 -17.86 -8.33 -0.34
C ASN A 102 -17.73 -9.00 -1.72
N LYS A 103 -17.59 -8.18 -2.77
CA LYS A 103 -17.35 -8.67 -4.15
C LYS A 103 -15.88 -9.00 -4.31
N VAL A 104 -15.56 -10.29 -4.40
CA VAL A 104 -14.19 -10.78 -4.51
C VAL A 104 -13.91 -11.29 -5.92
N SER A 105 -12.80 -10.88 -6.49
CA SER A 105 -12.22 -11.48 -7.69
C SER A 105 -10.70 -11.57 -7.53
N ALA A 106 -10.08 -12.60 -8.11
CA ALA A 106 -8.64 -12.80 -8.04
C ALA A 106 -8.03 -12.97 -9.42
N PHE A 107 -6.80 -12.51 -9.57
CA PHE A 107 -6.06 -12.54 -10.81
C PHE A 107 -4.61 -12.93 -10.54
N ALA A 108 -4.03 -13.77 -11.40
CA ALA A 108 -2.59 -13.99 -11.45
C ALA A 108 -1.88 -12.78 -12.07
N LEU A 109 -0.55 -12.72 -11.95
CA LEU A 109 0.25 -11.61 -12.51
C LEU A 109 0.16 -11.46 -14.04
N ASP A 110 -0.16 -12.53 -14.76
CA ASP A 110 -0.40 -12.50 -16.21
C ASP A 110 -1.81 -11.99 -16.58
N GLY A 111 -2.62 -11.61 -15.58
CA GLY A 111 -3.97 -11.08 -15.74
C GLY A 111 -5.05 -12.15 -15.86
N LYS A 112 -4.71 -13.45 -15.80
CA LYS A 112 -5.73 -14.51 -15.81
C LYS A 112 -6.54 -14.51 -14.53
N ALA A 113 -7.86 -14.65 -14.67
CA ALA A 113 -8.74 -14.85 -13.53
C ALA A 113 -8.42 -16.17 -12.83
N VAL A 114 -8.42 -16.13 -11.50
CA VAL A 114 -8.23 -17.28 -10.62
C VAL A 114 -9.46 -17.37 -9.73
N SER A 115 -9.97 -18.59 -9.55
CA SER A 115 -11.10 -18.83 -8.67
C SER A 115 -10.67 -18.76 -7.21
N LEU A 116 -11.51 -18.15 -6.40
CA LEU A 116 -11.47 -18.20 -4.95
C LEU A 116 -12.88 -18.49 -4.47
N SER A 117 -13.01 -19.14 -3.31
CA SER A 117 -14.31 -19.45 -2.70
C SER A 117 -14.54 -18.67 -1.41
N PRO A 118 -14.93 -17.37 -1.45
CA PRO A 118 -15.22 -16.61 -0.25
C PRO A 118 -16.38 -17.20 0.56
N ILE A 119 -16.22 -17.24 1.87
CA ILE A 119 -17.20 -17.74 2.84
C ILE A 119 -17.74 -16.57 3.64
N LEU A 120 -19.07 -16.50 3.79
CA LEU A 120 -19.71 -15.54 4.70
C LEU A 120 -19.72 -16.11 6.12
N ALA A 121 -19.13 -15.39 7.07
CA ALA A 121 -19.13 -15.74 8.49
C ALA A 121 -19.62 -14.53 9.30
N GLY A 122 -20.93 -14.49 9.55
CA GLY A 122 -21.57 -13.35 10.24
C GLY A 122 -21.45 -12.07 9.42
N ASP A 123 -20.82 -11.05 9.99
CA ASP A 123 -20.55 -9.76 9.36
C ASP A 123 -19.21 -9.70 8.62
N LYS A 124 -18.52 -10.84 8.46
CA LYS A 124 -17.22 -10.93 7.80
C LYS A 124 -17.28 -11.81 6.55
N THR A 125 -16.48 -11.44 5.56
CA THR A 125 -16.17 -12.29 4.41
C THR A 125 -14.78 -12.88 4.61
N ILE A 126 -14.69 -14.21 4.65
CA ILE A 126 -13.44 -14.96 4.76
C ILE A 126 -13.04 -15.43 3.37
N ILE A 127 -11.83 -15.11 2.95
CA ILE A 127 -11.27 -15.53 1.66
C ILE A 127 -10.15 -16.54 1.94
N PRO A 128 -10.38 -17.84 1.70
CA PRO A 128 -9.32 -18.85 1.78
C PRO A 128 -8.23 -18.56 0.73
N LEU A 129 -6.96 -18.73 1.11
CA LEU A 129 -5.81 -18.51 0.23
C LEU A 129 -5.05 -19.81 -0.08
N ASP A 130 -5.44 -20.92 0.55
CA ASP A 130 -4.95 -22.28 0.31
C ASP A 130 -5.28 -22.79 -1.11
N GLU A 131 -6.33 -22.26 -1.72
CA GLU A 131 -6.69 -22.48 -3.13
C GLU A 131 -5.65 -21.89 -4.11
N LEU A 132 -4.79 -20.98 -3.65
CA LEU A 132 -3.76 -20.36 -4.47
C LEU A 132 -2.43 -21.12 -4.37
N THR A 133 -1.95 -21.60 -5.51
CA THR A 133 -0.61 -22.16 -5.66
C THR A 133 0.49 -21.12 -5.43
N HIS A 134 1.76 -21.54 -5.39
CA HIS A 134 2.91 -20.66 -5.35
C HIS A 134 2.86 -19.59 -6.45
N GLY A 135 3.08 -18.34 -6.09
CA GLY A 135 3.01 -17.22 -7.02
C GLY A 135 2.51 -15.92 -6.39
N VAL A 136 2.27 -14.92 -7.23
CA VAL A 136 1.75 -13.61 -6.80
C VAL A 136 0.38 -13.38 -7.44
N TYR A 137 -0.56 -12.92 -6.62
CA TYR A 137 -1.95 -12.72 -7.00
C TYR A 137 -2.43 -11.33 -6.61
N ILE A 138 -3.34 -10.79 -7.40
CA ILE A 138 -4.07 -9.55 -7.11
C ILE A 138 -5.50 -9.96 -6.77
N ILE A 139 -5.89 -9.77 -5.51
CA ILE A 139 -7.25 -10.00 -5.02
C ILE A 139 -7.96 -8.65 -4.96
N LYS A 140 -8.96 -8.46 -5.80
CA LYS A 140 -9.83 -7.29 -5.82
C LYS A 140 -11.04 -7.55 -4.92
N ILE A 141 -11.25 -6.67 -3.97
CA ILE A 141 -12.35 -6.71 -3.01
C ILE A 141 -13.07 -5.37 -3.08
N ASN A 142 -14.27 -5.37 -3.66
CA ASN A 142 -15.02 -4.16 -4.01
C ASN A 142 -14.18 -3.20 -4.88
N ASN A 143 -13.76 -2.07 -4.30
CA ASN A 143 -12.98 -1.01 -4.95
C ASN A 143 -11.52 -1.00 -4.50
N LYS A 144 -11.06 -2.00 -3.74
CA LYS A 144 -9.68 -2.12 -3.27
C LYS A 144 -9.03 -3.36 -3.87
N SER A 145 -7.71 -3.33 -4.02
CA SER A 145 -6.92 -4.46 -4.48
C SER A 145 -5.82 -4.76 -3.47
N ILE A 146 -5.62 -6.04 -3.18
CA ILE A 146 -4.59 -6.55 -2.29
C ILE A 146 -3.68 -7.47 -3.09
N LYS A 147 -2.37 -7.29 -2.94
CA LYS A 147 -1.38 -8.19 -3.53
C LYS A 147 -1.00 -9.25 -2.50
N VAL A 148 -1.11 -10.52 -2.88
CA VAL A 148 -0.75 -11.67 -2.03
C VAL A 148 0.37 -12.45 -2.71
N ALA A 149 1.43 -12.76 -1.96
CA ALA A 149 2.49 -13.65 -2.40
C ALA A 149 2.35 -15.00 -1.66
N ARG A 150 2.30 -16.09 -2.43
CA ARG A 150 2.22 -17.47 -1.96
C ARG A 150 3.58 -18.12 -2.16
N GLN A 151 4.13 -18.66 -1.07
CA GLN A 151 5.40 -19.38 -1.02
C GLN A 151 5.18 -20.84 -0.67
#